data_AF-A0A7Y5G8Q3-F1
#
_entry.id   AF-A0A7Y5G8Q3-F1
#
_cell.length_a   1.000
_cell.length_b   1.000
_cell.length_c   1.000
_cell.angle_alpha   90.00
_cell.angle_beta   90.00
_cell.angle_gamma   90.00
#
_symmetry.space_group_name_H-M   'P 1'
#
loop_
_entity.id
_entity.type
_entity.pdbx_description
1 polymer ?
#
loop_
_entity_poly.entity_id
_entity_poly.type
_entity_poly.pdbx_seq_one_letter_code
_entity_poly.pdbx_strand_id
1 'polypeptide(L)'
;MNHRKTITVGGQAVIEGVMMRAPYAIATAVRRANGEIVVKTEPFQSKLEKYKFLNIPIVRGAVALIEMLIIGTQSLQYSADVMMEDTEGQAAKKKSKISLILTTVVALGIGIGIFFVGPLFISTKVLPLDANAWQFNLISGLFRTVMFLAYLIAISFMSDIKRLFQYHGAEHQSIYAFEDRKELLPANAITYTTLHPRCGTSFLMFVMITSVLCFAVIDSFYMMANGPITLGMRLALHLPFIPVIAGVSYELIKLSGKYYQFPLARIFMYPGLWLQKITTKKPDEKQLEVAIAALKAALGEDLVREYNEGRISGSMSVHECRVETSSAE
;
A
#
# COMPACT_ATOMS: atom_id res chain seq x y z
N MET A 1 -34.76 6.14 13.30
CA MET A 1 -33.31 6.45 13.23
C MET A 1 -32.80 5.90 11.90
N ASN A 2 -32.51 6.74 10.91
CA ASN A 2 -32.00 6.26 9.62
C ASN A 2 -30.61 5.63 9.83
N HIS A 3 -30.51 4.31 9.64
CA HIS A 3 -29.21 3.64 9.56
C HIS A 3 -28.47 4.17 8.32
N ARG A 4 -27.51 5.06 8.55
CA ARG A 4 -26.65 5.60 7.48
C ARG A 4 -25.69 4.53 7.00
N LYS A 5 -25.55 4.42 5.67
CA LYS A 5 -24.68 3.43 5.04
C LYS A 5 -23.23 3.91 5.11
N THR A 6 -22.36 3.12 5.74
CA THR A 6 -20.92 3.38 5.77
C THR A 6 -20.25 2.77 4.55
N ILE A 7 -19.48 3.57 3.82
CA ILE A 7 -18.73 3.14 2.63
C ILE A 7 -17.25 3.12 2.94
N THR A 8 -16.57 2.06 2.50
CA THR A 8 -15.11 1.99 2.56
C THR A 8 -14.53 2.40 1.22
N VAL A 9 -13.61 3.35 1.25
CA VAL A 9 -12.80 3.76 0.12
C VAL A 9 -11.31 3.54 0.43
N GLY A 10 -10.50 3.44 -0.61
CA GLY A 10 -9.05 3.41 -0.51
C GLY A 10 -8.46 3.81 -1.85
N GLY A 11 -7.16 4.05 -1.90
CA GLY A 11 -6.52 4.42 -3.16
C GLY A 11 -5.08 3.99 -3.28
N GLN A 12 -4.46 4.47 -4.35
CA GLN A 12 -3.04 4.32 -4.63
C GLN A 12 -2.59 5.52 -5.46
N ALA A 13 -1.46 6.13 -5.10
CA ALA A 13 -0.81 7.10 -5.96
C ALA A 13 -0.30 6.46 -7.25
N VAL A 14 -0.44 7.19 -8.36
CA VAL A 14 0.11 6.84 -9.67
C VAL A 14 0.90 8.03 -10.24
N ILE A 15 1.48 7.90 -11.42
CA ILE A 15 2.28 8.96 -12.02
C ILE A 15 1.35 10.15 -12.32
N GLU A 16 1.65 11.32 -11.76
CA GLU A 16 0.80 12.51 -11.88
C GLU A 16 -0.68 12.31 -11.49
N GLY A 17 -0.98 11.36 -10.60
CA GLY A 17 -2.36 11.00 -10.36
C GLY A 17 -2.64 10.15 -9.14
N VAL A 18 -3.92 9.82 -8.98
CA VAL A 18 -4.42 8.95 -7.92
C VAL A 18 -5.47 8.00 -8.48
N MET A 19 -5.35 6.72 -8.12
CA MET A 19 -6.40 5.74 -8.27
C MET A 19 -7.19 5.65 -6.97
N MET A 20 -8.52 5.69 -7.06
CA MET A 20 -9.46 5.51 -5.97
C MET A 20 -10.33 4.29 -6.24
N ARG A 21 -10.56 3.50 -5.20
CA ARG A 21 -11.46 2.35 -5.17
C ARG A 21 -12.62 2.63 -4.25
N ALA A 22 -13.83 2.55 -4.80
CA ALA A 22 -15.08 2.50 -4.07
C ALA A 22 -15.71 1.09 -4.19
N PRO A 23 -16.83 0.77 -3.52
CA PRO A 23 -17.41 -0.57 -3.56
C PRO A 23 -17.74 -1.11 -4.96
N TYR A 24 -18.15 -0.24 -5.89
CA TYR A 24 -18.67 -0.65 -7.20
C TYR A 24 -17.84 -0.16 -8.39
N ALA A 25 -16.83 0.67 -8.16
CA ALA A 25 -16.02 1.25 -9.22
C ALA A 25 -14.61 1.57 -8.74
N ILE A 26 -13.69 1.59 -9.70
CA ILE A 26 -12.34 2.11 -9.57
C ILE A 26 -12.23 3.29 -10.53
N ALA A 27 -11.68 4.40 -10.07
CA ALA A 27 -11.40 5.55 -10.91
C ALA A 27 -9.94 5.98 -10.74
N THR A 28 -9.25 6.18 -11.87
CA THR A 28 -7.90 6.73 -11.88
C THR A 28 -7.94 8.11 -12.53
N ALA A 29 -7.58 9.13 -11.76
CA ALA A 29 -7.44 10.50 -12.26
C ALA A 29 -5.96 10.86 -12.42
N VAL A 30 -5.62 11.48 -13.54
CA VAL A 30 -4.24 11.87 -13.89
C VAL A 30 -4.27 13.30 -14.41
N ARG A 31 -3.33 14.14 -13.95
CA ARG A 31 -3.16 15.50 -14.45
C ARG A 31 -2.17 15.51 -15.61
N ARG A 32 -2.65 15.90 -16.79
CA ARG A 32 -1.86 16.10 -18.00
C ARG A 32 -0.90 17.28 -17.87
N ALA A 33 0.10 17.34 -18.76
CA ALA A 33 1.07 18.43 -18.81
C ALA A 33 0.41 19.80 -19.11
N ASN A 34 -0.71 19.80 -19.85
CA ASN A 34 -1.53 20.99 -20.12
C ASN A 34 -2.38 21.45 -18.91
N GLY A 35 -2.37 20.71 -17.80
CA GLY A 35 -3.12 20.99 -16.59
C GLY A 35 -4.50 20.34 -16.49
N GLU A 36 -5.00 19.73 -17.57
CA GLU A 36 -6.28 19.02 -17.61
C GLU A 36 -6.24 17.75 -16.74
N ILE A 37 -7.34 17.43 -16.06
CA ILE A 37 -7.48 16.18 -15.32
C ILE A 37 -8.29 15.21 -16.16
N VAL A 38 -7.67 14.12 -16.58
CA VAL A 38 -8.37 13.00 -17.24
C VAL A 38 -8.68 11.92 -16.23
N VAL A 39 -9.86 11.31 -16.36
CA VAL A 39 -10.34 10.28 -15.44
C VAL A 39 -10.77 9.06 -16.22
N LYS A 40 -10.26 7.89 -15.82
CA LYS A 40 -10.72 6.59 -16.30
C LYS A 40 -11.46 5.89 -15.17
N THR A 41 -12.74 5.60 -15.39
CA THR A 41 -13.59 4.87 -14.44
C THR A 41 -13.93 3.49 -15.00
N GLU A 42 -13.81 2.46 -14.17
CA GLU A 42 -14.11 1.08 -14.51
C GLU A 42 -15.00 0.46 -13.43
N PRO A 43 -16.06 -0.29 -13.80
CA PRO A 43 -16.85 -1.02 -12.83
C PRO A 43 -15.99 -2.06 -12.14
N PHE A 44 -16.18 -2.21 -10.83
CA PHE A 44 -15.40 -3.12 -10.02
C PHE A 44 -16.30 -3.94 -9.11
N GLN A 45 -16.03 -5.24 -9.07
CA GLN A 45 -16.60 -6.16 -8.10
C GLN A 45 -15.49 -7.06 -7.58
N SER A 46 -15.29 -7.08 -6.26
CA SER A 46 -14.21 -7.87 -5.69
C SER A 46 -14.46 -9.36 -5.90
N LYS A 47 -13.42 -10.12 -6.25
CA LYS A 47 -13.48 -11.58 -6.32
C LYS A 47 -13.87 -12.21 -4.99
N LEU A 48 -13.58 -11.56 -3.87
CA LEU A 48 -13.98 -11.97 -2.53
C LEU A 48 -15.49 -11.89 -2.30
N GLU A 49 -16.16 -10.94 -2.96
CA GLU A 49 -17.62 -10.81 -2.91
C GLU A 49 -18.29 -11.79 -3.86
N LYS A 50 -17.70 -11.98 -5.05
CA LYS A 50 -18.20 -12.94 -6.06
C LYS A 50 -18.09 -14.38 -5.59
N TYR A 51 -16.99 -14.75 -4.94
CA TYR A 51 -16.70 -16.13 -4.52
C TYR A 51 -16.50 -16.20 -3.00
N LYS A 52 -17.57 -16.53 -2.27
CA LYS A 52 -17.57 -16.57 -0.79
C LYS A 52 -16.49 -17.48 -0.18
N PHE A 53 -16.13 -18.57 -0.85
CA PHE A 53 -15.09 -19.49 -0.36
C PHE A 53 -13.68 -18.87 -0.35
N LEU A 54 -13.44 -17.81 -1.13
CA LEU A 54 -12.17 -17.06 -1.10
C LEU A 54 -12.08 -16.12 0.11
N ASN A 55 -13.18 -15.88 0.83
CA ASN A 55 -13.25 -14.98 1.98
C ASN A 55 -12.92 -15.67 3.32
N ILE A 56 -12.19 -16.79 3.28
CA ILE A 56 -11.64 -17.40 4.51
C ILE A 56 -10.37 -16.65 4.95
N PRO A 57 -10.07 -16.56 6.26
CA PRO A 57 -8.88 -15.88 6.75
C PRO A 57 -7.59 -16.39 6.08
N ILE A 58 -6.58 -15.51 5.96
CA ILE A 58 -5.30 -15.77 5.27
C ILE A 58 -5.46 -15.85 3.75
N VAL A 59 -6.32 -16.72 3.23
CA VAL A 59 -6.57 -16.86 1.79
C VAL A 59 -7.14 -15.57 1.20
N ARG A 60 -8.09 -14.94 1.90
CA ARG A 60 -8.65 -13.66 1.45
C ARG A 60 -7.60 -12.56 1.32
N GLY A 61 -6.56 -12.60 2.16
CA GLY A 61 -5.45 -11.66 2.10
C GLY A 61 -4.61 -11.83 0.84
N ALA A 62 -4.28 -13.08 0.48
CA ALA A 62 -3.59 -13.37 -0.77
C ALA A 62 -4.43 -12.94 -2.00
N VAL A 63 -5.73 -13.24 -2.00
CA VAL A 63 -6.65 -12.86 -3.09
C VAL A 63 -6.77 -11.33 -3.19
N ALA A 64 -6.95 -10.64 -2.07
CA ALA A 64 -7.03 -9.17 -2.03
C ALA A 64 -5.73 -8.52 -2.52
N LEU A 65 -4.57 -9.07 -2.12
CA LEU A 65 -3.26 -8.57 -2.56
C LEU A 65 -3.08 -8.73 -4.07
N ILE A 66 -3.43 -9.89 -4.63
CA ILE A 66 -3.35 -10.14 -6.08
C ILE A 66 -4.29 -9.20 -6.84
N GLU A 67 -5.53 -9.05 -6.36
CA GLU A 67 -6.52 -8.15 -6.95
C GLU A 67 -6.00 -6.70 -6.96
N MET A 68 -5.49 -6.20 -5.83
CA MET A 68 -4.93 -4.85 -5.74
C MET A 68 -3.64 -4.67 -6.56
N LEU A 69 -2.79 -5.70 -6.68
CA LEU A 69 -1.59 -5.65 -7.51
C LEU A 69 -1.95 -5.52 -9.00
N ILE A 70 -2.97 -6.26 -9.46
CA ILE A 70 -3.44 -6.17 -10.85
C ILE A 70 -4.02 -4.77 -11.12
N ILE A 71 -4.90 -4.29 -10.25
CA ILE A 71 -5.50 -2.95 -10.38
C ILE A 71 -4.42 -1.87 -10.33
N GLY A 72 -3.50 -1.96 -9.37
CA GLY A 72 -2.42 -1.00 -9.18
C GLY A 72 -1.48 -0.93 -10.38
N THR A 73 -1.11 -2.08 -10.95
CA THR A 73 -0.26 -2.13 -12.16
C THR A 73 -0.98 -1.59 -13.39
N GLN A 74 -2.27 -1.91 -13.57
CA GLN A 74 -3.10 -1.34 -14.65
C GLN A 74 -3.24 0.18 -14.54
N SER A 75 -3.42 0.70 -13.31
CA SER A 75 -3.58 2.13 -13.05
C SER A 75 -2.26 2.90 -13.27
N LEU A 76 -1.12 2.30 -12.86
CA LEU A 76 0.21 2.84 -13.15
C LEU A 76 0.48 2.87 -14.65
N GLN A 77 0.17 1.80 -15.37
CA GLN A 77 0.31 1.73 -16.83
C GLN A 77 -0.57 2.79 -17.51
N TYR A 78 -1.82 2.94 -17.08
CA TYR A 78 -2.69 4.00 -17.60
C TYR A 78 -2.10 5.39 -17.38
N SER A 79 -1.58 5.68 -16.17
CA SER A 79 -0.96 6.98 -15.90
C SER A 79 0.30 7.23 -16.73
N ALA A 80 1.15 6.22 -16.91
CA ALA A 80 2.31 6.30 -17.79
C ALA A 80 1.90 6.54 -19.25
N ASP A 81 0.87 5.84 -19.73
CA ASP A 81 0.36 6.01 -21.09
C ASP A 81 -0.15 7.44 -21.33
N VAL A 82 -0.84 8.04 -20.36
CA VAL A 82 -1.30 9.45 -20.45
C VAL A 82 -0.10 10.41 -20.49
N MET A 83 0.93 10.20 -19.68
CA MET A 83 2.14 11.04 -19.72
C MET A 83 2.95 10.89 -21.02
N MET A 84 2.99 9.68 -21.58
CA MET A 84 3.65 9.40 -22.86
C MET A 84 2.90 10.03 -24.03
N GLU A 85 1.56 10.02 -24.01
CA GLU A 85 0.75 10.73 -25.03
C GLU A 85 1.11 12.21 -25.11
N ASP A 86 1.27 12.85 -23.96
CA ASP A 86 1.57 14.28 -23.87
C ASP A 86 3.00 14.61 -24.38
N THR A 87 3.94 13.65 -24.31
CA THR A 87 5.37 13.89 -24.62
C THR A 87 5.79 13.39 -26.01
N GLU A 88 5.30 12.21 -26.43
CA GLU A 88 5.79 11.51 -27.63
C GLU A 88 4.68 11.21 -28.66
N GLY A 89 3.42 11.59 -28.38
CA GLY A 89 2.26 11.36 -29.24
C GLY A 89 1.82 9.88 -29.32
N GLN A 90 0.70 9.61 -30.01
CA GLN A 90 0.05 8.29 -30.01
C GLN A 90 0.89 7.16 -30.67
N ALA A 91 1.89 7.49 -31.50
CA ALA A 91 2.70 6.52 -32.23
C ALA A 91 3.71 5.76 -31.34
N ALA A 92 4.09 6.32 -30.18
CA ALA A 92 5.00 5.69 -29.22
C ALA A 92 4.37 4.50 -28.46
N LYS A 93 3.04 4.50 -28.27
CA LYS A 93 2.28 3.48 -27.52
C LYS A 93 2.44 2.04 -28.01
N LYS A 94 2.69 1.85 -29.32
CA LYS A 94 2.66 0.51 -29.94
C LYS A 94 4.03 -0.19 -29.93
N LYS A 95 5.14 0.52 -29.68
CA LYS A 95 6.51 0.00 -29.84
C LYS A 95 7.12 -0.70 -28.63
N SER A 96 6.51 -0.69 -27.43
CA SER A 96 7.26 -1.01 -26.20
C SER A 96 6.59 -2.04 -25.24
N LYS A 97 5.73 -2.95 -25.69
CA LYS A 97 5.23 -4.01 -24.79
C LYS A 97 6.33 -4.99 -24.37
N ILE A 98 7.23 -5.34 -25.29
CA ILE A 98 8.35 -6.26 -25.03
C ILE A 98 9.39 -5.62 -24.11
N SER A 99 9.78 -4.36 -24.39
CA SER A 99 10.70 -3.60 -23.54
C SER A 99 10.12 -3.35 -22.15
N LEU A 100 8.81 -3.11 -22.02
CA LEU A 100 8.17 -2.96 -20.71
C LEU A 100 8.15 -4.26 -19.89
N ILE A 101 7.91 -5.41 -20.54
CA ILE A 101 8.03 -6.71 -19.86
C ILE A 101 9.48 -6.95 -19.44
N LEU A 102 10.45 -6.71 -20.32
CA LEU A 102 11.86 -6.89 -20.02
C LEU A 102 12.33 -6.01 -18.86
N THR A 103 12.01 -4.71 -18.89
CA THR A 103 12.38 -3.78 -17.82
C THR A 103 11.71 -4.16 -16.49
N THR A 104 10.45 -4.60 -16.53
CA THR A 104 9.74 -5.10 -15.35
C THR A 104 10.41 -6.35 -14.77
N VAL A 105 10.76 -7.33 -15.60
CA VAL A 105 11.44 -8.56 -15.18
C VAL A 105 12.82 -8.25 -14.59
N VAL A 106 13.58 -7.36 -15.23
CA VAL A 106 14.91 -6.93 -14.73
C VAL A 106 14.76 -6.21 -13.39
N ALA A 107 13.83 -5.25 -13.27
CA ALA A 107 13.58 -4.53 -12.03
C ALA A 107 13.14 -5.47 -10.88
N LEU A 108 12.27 -6.44 -11.18
CA LEU A 108 11.85 -7.44 -10.21
C LEU A 108 13.02 -8.35 -9.79
N GLY A 109 13.85 -8.78 -10.74
CA GLY A 109 15.04 -9.57 -10.47
C GLY A 109 16.04 -8.84 -9.56
N ILE A 110 16.30 -7.56 -9.85
CA ILE A 110 17.14 -6.70 -9.00
C ILE A 110 16.52 -6.55 -7.61
N GLY A 111 15.21 -6.30 -7.52
CA GLY A 111 14.50 -6.17 -6.25
C GLY A 111 14.59 -7.44 -5.39
N ILE A 112 14.36 -8.62 -5.98
CA ILE A 112 14.51 -9.92 -5.30
C ILE A 112 15.97 -10.13 -4.87
N GLY A 113 16.92 -9.80 -5.74
CA GLY A 113 18.35 -9.87 -5.44
C GLY A 113 18.73 -9.03 -4.22
N ILE A 114 18.31 -7.76 -4.18
CA ILE A 114 18.69 -6.81 -3.14
C ILE A 114 17.93 -7.02 -1.84
N PHE A 115 16.60 -7.26 -1.88
CA PHE A 115 15.77 -7.25 -0.67
C PHE A 115 15.47 -8.64 -0.10
N PHE A 116 15.67 -9.71 -0.87
CA PHE A 116 15.42 -11.08 -0.40
C PHE A 116 16.70 -11.90 -0.33
N VAL A 117 17.43 -12.03 -1.44
CA VAL A 117 18.65 -12.87 -1.51
C VAL A 117 19.82 -12.22 -0.75
N GLY A 118 20.03 -10.92 -0.94
CA GLY A 118 21.13 -10.17 -0.31
C GLY A 118 21.17 -10.27 1.21
N PRO A 119 20.07 -9.98 1.94
CA PRO A 119 20.03 -10.09 3.40
C PRO A 119 20.31 -11.50 3.91
N LEU A 120 19.80 -12.53 3.22
CA LEU A 120 20.06 -13.93 3.57
C LEU A 120 21.51 -14.31 3.31
N PHE A 121 22.09 -13.87 2.19
CA PHE A 121 23.50 -14.10 1.88
C PHE A 121 24.42 -13.47 2.94
N ILE A 122 24.18 -12.21 3.32
CA ILE A 122 24.97 -11.52 4.34
C ILE A 122 24.84 -12.21 5.70
N SER A 123 23.61 -12.58 6.08
CA SER A 123 23.36 -13.21 7.39
C SER A 123 23.93 -14.63 7.50
N THR A 124 24.11 -15.34 6.38
CA THR A 124 24.64 -16.73 6.37
C THR A 124 26.14 -16.83 6.09
N LYS A 125 26.71 -15.92 5.29
CA LYS A 125 28.11 -16.02 4.84
C LYS A 125 29.03 -15.00 5.48
N VAL A 126 28.51 -13.85 5.89
CA VAL A 126 29.32 -12.75 6.44
C VAL A 126 29.24 -12.72 7.97
N LEU A 127 28.05 -12.98 8.52
CA LEU A 127 27.82 -13.07 9.96
C LEU A 127 27.75 -14.55 10.36
N PRO A 128 28.65 -15.08 11.20
CA PRO A 128 28.60 -16.49 11.65
C PRO A 128 27.51 -16.69 12.71
N LEU A 129 26.25 -16.43 12.36
CA LEU A 129 25.09 -16.46 13.27
C LEU A 129 24.46 -17.84 13.41
N ASP A 130 25.20 -18.90 13.10
CA ASP A 130 24.66 -20.23 12.80
C ASP A 130 24.22 -21.03 14.04
N ALA A 131 24.41 -20.50 15.25
CA ALA A 131 24.11 -21.23 16.49
C ALA A 131 22.63 -21.18 16.90
N ASN A 132 21.87 -20.14 16.52
CA ASN A 132 20.50 -19.94 17.01
C ASN A 132 19.56 -19.35 15.93
N ALA A 133 18.48 -20.08 15.62
CA ALA A 133 17.46 -19.71 14.64
C ALA A 133 16.83 -18.33 14.90
N TRP A 134 16.57 -17.99 16.17
CA TRP A 134 16.00 -16.70 16.55
C TRP A 134 16.98 -15.55 16.32
N GLN A 135 18.23 -15.72 16.75
CA GLN A 135 19.27 -14.70 16.54
C GLN A 135 19.49 -14.45 15.06
N PHE A 136 19.60 -15.53 14.26
CA PHE A 136 19.74 -15.41 12.82
C PHE A 136 18.57 -14.64 12.19
N ASN A 137 17.33 -15.05 12.45
CA ASN A 137 16.16 -14.46 11.79
C ASN A 137 15.91 -13.03 12.25
N LEU A 138 16.18 -12.71 13.52
CA LEU A 138 16.07 -11.35 14.04
C LEU A 138 17.10 -10.42 13.40
N ILE A 139 18.37 -10.84 13.30
CA ILE A 139 19.44 -10.02 12.70
C ILE A 139 19.23 -9.90 11.19
N SER A 140 18.89 -11.00 10.50
CA SER A 140 18.59 -10.98 9.06
C SER A 140 17.37 -10.11 8.75
N GLY A 141 16.35 -10.19 9.60
CA GLY A 141 15.16 -9.35 9.58
C GLY A 141 15.50 -7.88 9.74
N LEU A 142 16.26 -7.55 10.79
CA LEU A 142 16.70 -6.18 11.07
C LEU A 142 17.51 -5.61 9.91
N PHE A 143 18.48 -6.37 9.40
CA PHE A 143 19.30 -5.96 8.27
C PHE A 143 18.45 -5.69 7.02
N ARG A 144 17.49 -6.58 6.71
CA ARG A 144 16.53 -6.39 5.62
C ARG A 144 15.69 -5.14 5.80
N THR A 145 15.17 -4.90 7.00
CA THR A 145 14.38 -3.71 7.32
C THR A 145 15.23 -2.44 7.19
N VAL A 146 16.45 -2.40 7.73
CA VAL A 146 17.35 -1.25 7.61
C VAL A 146 17.70 -0.97 6.15
N MET A 147 18.06 -1.99 5.37
CA MET A 147 18.31 -1.82 3.94
C MET A 147 17.10 -1.27 3.19
N PHE A 148 15.90 -1.80 3.47
CA PHE A 148 14.67 -1.33 2.85
C PHE A 148 14.36 0.13 3.20
N LEU A 149 14.49 0.51 4.47
CA LEU A 149 14.29 1.89 4.91
C LEU A 149 15.33 2.83 4.30
N ALA A 150 16.61 2.43 4.27
CA ALA A 150 17.68 3.20 3.64
C ALA A 150 17.41 3.41 2.15
N TYR A 151 16.96 2.37 1.44
CA TYR A 151 16.55 2.48 0.05
C TYR A 151 15.40 3.48 -0.15
N LEU A 152 14.33 3.36 0.66
CA LEU A 152 13.19 4.29 0.55
C LEU A 152 13.59 5.74 0.82
N ILE A 153 14.44 5.97 1.81
CA ILE A 153 14.99 7.30 2.11
C ILE A 153 15.79 7.80 0.91
N ALA A 154 16.68 6.98 0.34
CA ALA A 154 17.50 7.35 -0.81
C ALA A 154 16.65 7.77 -2.02
N ILE A 155 15.65 6.96 -2.41
CA ILE A 155 14.79 7.29 -3.55
C ILE A 155 13.85 8.46 -3.25
N SER A 156 13.53 8.74 -1.98
CA SER A 156 12.65 9.86 -1.61
C SER A 156 13.23 11.24 -1.96
N PHE A 157 14.54 11.32 -2.22
CA PHE A 157 15.20 12.54 -2.70
C PHE A 157 15.04 12.77 -4.20
N MET A 158 14.61 11.77 -4.98
CA MET A 158 14.33 11.91 -6.40
C MET A 158 13.05 12.72 -6.59
N SER A 159 13.04 13.69 -7.52
CA SER A 159 11.90 14.58 -7.77
C SER A 159 10.61 13.83 -8.05
N ASP A 160 10.68 12.80 -8.90
CA ASP A 160 9.51 12.07 -9.37
C ASP A 160 8.91 11.21 -8.27
N ILE A 161 9.77 10.60 -7.43
CA ILE A 161 9.34 9.81 -6.26
C ILE A 161 8.77 10.71 -5.19
N LYS A 162 9.40 11.86 -4.92
CA LYS A 162 8.86 12.87 -4.00
C LYS A 162 7.48 13.31 -4.44
N ARG A 163 7.28 13.55 -5.74
CA ARG A 163 6.00 13.94 -6.33
C ARG A 163 4.95 12.82 -6.22
N LEU A 164 5.33 11.56 -6.45
CA LEU A 164 4.47 10.40 -6.20
C LEU A 164 4.05 10.30 -4.73
N PHE A 165 4.98 10.54 -3.78
CA PHE A 165 4.67 10.56 -2.34
C PHE A 165 3.77 11.73 -1.93
N GLN A 166 3.77 12.83 -2.68
CA GLN A 166 2.80 13.91 -2.48
C GLN A 166 1.40 13.51 -2.95
N TYR A 167 1.26 12.89 -4.13
CA TYR A 167 -0.03 12.33 -4.57
C TYR A 167 -0.56 11.26 -3.60
N HIS A 168 0.33 10.49 -2.97
CA HIS A 168 -0.04 9.57 -1.88
C HIS A 168 -0.55 10.32 -0.64
N GLY A 169 0.08 11.44 -0.27
CA GLY A 169 -0.46 12.33 0.75
C GLY A 169 -1.84 12.90 0.39
N ALA A 170 -2.05 13.27 -0.88
CA ALA A 170 -3.34 13.77 -1.38
C ALA A 170 -4.45 12.71 -1.31
N GLU A 171 -4.12 11.46 -1.64
CA GLU A 171 -5.01 10.30 -1.50
C GLU A 171 -5.49 10.17 -0.05
N HIS A 172 -4.57 10.08 0.91
CA HIS A 172 -4.92 10.00 2.34
C HIS A 172 -5.75 11.20 2.83
N GLN A 173 -5.37 12.42 2.47
CA GLN A 173 -6.08 13.63 2.90
C GLN A 173 -7.51 13.72 2.33
N SER A 174 -7.70 13.32 1.06
CA SER A 174 -9.03 13.30 0.44
C SER A 174 -9.94 12.21 1.04
N ILE A 175 -9.38 11.05 1.40
CA ILE A 175 -10.12 9.99 2.09
C ILE A 175 -10.53 10.45 3.49
N TYR A 176 -9.63 11.11 4.24
CA TYR A 176 -9.98 11.66 5.54
C TYR A 176 -11.10 12.72 5.47
N ALA A 177 -11.06 13.60 4.46
CA ALA A 177 -12.13 14.57 4.25
C ALA A 177 -13.49 13.89 4.00
N PHE A 178 -13.51 12.80 3.24
CA PHE A 178 -14.70 11.99 3.01
C PHE A 178 -15.19 11.27 4.27
N GLU A 179 -14.26 10.71 5.05
CA GLU A 179 -14.51 10.04 6.32
C GLU A 179 -15.10 10.98 7.39
N ASP A 180 -14.61 12.22 7.45
CA ASP A 180 -15.10 13.26 8.36
C ASP A 180 -16.32 14.03 7.81
N ARG A 181 -16.85 13.61 6.65
CA ARG A 181 -18.04 14.21 6.03
C ARG A 181 -17.87 15.69 5.68
N LYS A 182 -16.65 16.11 5.36
CA LYS A 182 -16.39 17.46 4.86
C LYS A 182 -16.72 17.53 3.38
N GLU A 183 -17.14 18.70 2.91
CA GLU A 183 -17.31 18.89 1.48
C GLU A 183 -16.00 18.54 0.75
N LEU A 184 -16.10 17.76 -0.33
CA LEU A 184 -14.94 17.24 -1.07
C LEU A 184 -14.32 18.36 -1.92
N LEU A 185 -13.59 19.24 -1.23
CA LEU A 185 -12.86 20.39 -1.74
C LEU A 185 -11.39 20.32 -1.27
N PRO A 186 -10.42 20.77 -2.10
CA PRO A 186 -9.01 20.80 -1.72
C PRO A 186 -8.75 21.52 -0.40
N ALA A 187 -9.42 22.66 -0.19
CA ALA A 187 -9.29 23.48 1.03
C ALA A 187 -9.69 22.73 2.32
N ASN A 188 -10.62 21.77 2.24
CA ASN A 188 -10.99 20.94 3.39
C ASN A 188 -9.99 19.80 3.57
N ALA A 189 -9.58 19.15 2.47
CA ALA A 189 -8.70 17.99 2.50
C ALA A 189 -7.28 18.33 2.99
N ILE A 190 -6.74 19.50 2.62
CA ILE A 190 -5.36 19.91 2.96
C ILE A 190 -5.09 19.99 4.47
N THR A 191 -6.14 20.10 5.28
CA THR A 191 -6.06 20.20 6.75
C THR A 191 -5.79 18.87 7.45
N TYR A 192 -5.97 17.74 6.76
CA TYR A 192 -5.78 16.41 7.33
C TYR A 192 -4.31 15.96 7.32
N THR A 193 -3.99 14.99 8.16
CA THR A 193 -2.67 14.34 8.14
C THR A 193 -2.48 13.47 6.90
N THR A 194 -1.24 13.32 6.45
CA THR A 194 -0.89 12.34 5.40
C THR A 194 -0.68 10.93 5.97
N LEU A 195 -0.88 10.70 7.26
CA LEU A 195 -0.70 9.39 7.89
C LEU A 195 -2.04 8.68 8.06
N HIS A 196 -2.24 7.55 7.38
CA HIS A 196 -3.50 6.81 7.37
C HIS A 196 -3.33 5.35 7.88
N PRO A 197 -4.11 4.89 8.87
CA PRO A 197 -3.90 3.59 9.51
C PRO A 197 -4.22 2.38 8.62
N ARG A 198 -4.94 2.60 7.51
CA ARG A 198 -5.34 1.53 6.56
C ARG A 198 -4.54 1.54 5.26
N CYS A 199 -3.42 2.27 5.22
CA CYS A 199 -2.59 2.38 4.03
C CYS A 199 -1.86 1.06 3.71
N GLY A 200 -1.76 0.72 2.43
CA GLY A 200 -0.99 -0.42 1.94
C GLY A 200 0.52 -0.34 2.23
N THR A 201 1.09 0.84 2.46
CA THR A 201 2.50 0.92 2.91
C THR A 201 2.69 0.36 4.32
N SER A 202 1.69 0.50 5.20
CA SER A 202 1.72 -0.15 6.51
C SER A 202 1.66 -1.66 6.41
N PHE A 203 1.02 -2.22 5.37
CA PHE A 203 1.03 -3.66 5.10
C PHE A 203 2.46 -4.19 4.87
N LEU A 204 3.35 -3.42 4.23
CA LEU A 204 4.75 -3.83 4.05
C LEU A 204 5.47 -4.03 5.40
N MET A 205 5.22 -3.16 6.38
CA MET A 205 5.80 -3.32 7.73
C MET A 205 5.25 -4.56 8.44
N PHE A 206 3.94 -4.84 8.31
CA PHE A 206 3.36 -6.08 8.82
C PHE A 206 3.97 -7.31 8.17
N VAL A 207 4.20 -7.30 6.85
CA VAL A 207 4.88 -8.38 6.12
C VAL A 207 6.30 -8.60 6.64
N MET A 208 7.07 -7.54 6.86
CA MET A 208 8.42 -7.65 7.39
C MET A 208 8.44 -8.26 8.79
N ILE A 209 7.66 -7.71 9.72
CA ILE A 209 7.61 -8.21 11.11
C ILE A 209 7.11 -9.66 11.14
N THR A 210 6.02 -9.95 10.42
CA THR A 210 5.46 -11.30 10.32
C THR A 210 6.47 -12.28 9.71
N SER A 211 7.22 -11.86 8.68
CA SER A 211 8.24 -12.72 8.06
C SER A 211 9.35 -13.12 9.04
N VAL A 212 9.83 -12.18 9.87
CA VAL A 212 10.85 -12.47 10.89
C VAL A 212 10.37 -13.51 11.89
N LEU A 213 9.15 -13.32 12.41
CA LEU A 213 8.56 -14.23 13.39
C LEU A 213 8.27 -15.61 12.78
N CYS A 214 7.65 -15.67 11.60
CA CYS A 214 7.34 -16.92 10.93
C CYS A 214 8.60 -17.70 10.56
N PHE A 215 9.61 -17.05 9.97
CA PHE A 215 10.84 -17.73 9.58
C PHE A 215 11.68 -18.15 10.80
N ALA A 216 11.70 -17.37 11.89
CA ALA A 216 12.31 -17.80 13.15
C ALA A 216 11.70 -19.11 13.66
N VAL A 217 10.38 -19.24 13.63
CA VAL A 217 9.66 -20.45 14.06
C VAL A 217 9.94 -21.62 13.11
N ILE A 218 9.83 -21.42 11.80
CA ILE A 218 10.07 -22.46 10.78
C ILE A 218 11.51 -22.99 10.87
N ASP A 219 12.50 -22.09 10.93
CA ASP A 219 13.90 -22.47 11.03
C ASP A 219 14.19 -23.19 12.36
N SER A 220 13.55 -22.77 13.47
CA SER A 220 13.71 -23.44 14.77
C SER A 220 13.22 -24.90 14.72
N PHE A 221 12.02 -25.13 14.19
CA PHE A 221 11.47 -26.49 14.05
C PHE A 221 12.32 -27.34 13.12
N TYR A 222 12.79 -26.78 12.01
CA TYR A 222 13.65 -27.50 11.09
C TYR A 222 14.99 -27.86 11.73
N MET A 223 15.65 -26.91 12.42
CA MET A 223 16.94 -27.14 13.09
C MET A 223 16.84 -28.21 14.17
N MET A 224 15.74 -28.23 14.91
CA MET A 224 15.47 -29.24 15.93
C MET A 224 15.36 -30.65 15.33
N ALA A 225 14.80 -30.78 14.13
CA ALA A 225 14.56 -32.08 13.49
C ALA A 225 15.73 -32.57 12.61
N ASN A 226 16.44 -31.66 11.93
CA ASN A 226 17.37 -32.01 10.85
C ASN A 226 18.77 -31.39 10.97
N GLY A 227 19.05 -30.57 12.00
CA GLY A 227 20.33 -29.91 12.18
C GLY A 227 20.50 -28.59 11.39
N PRO A 228 21.75 -28.14 11.13
CA PRO A 228 22.02 -26.80 10.61
C PRO A 228 21.44 -26.59 9.20
N ILE A 229 20.92 -25.38 8.95
CA ILE A 229 20.25 -25.03 7.68
C ILE A 229 21.22 -24.27 6.76
N THR A 230 21.47 -24.83 5.58
CA THR A 230 22.23 -24.13 4.53
C THR A 230 21.40 -23.01 3.88
N LEU A 231 22.06 -22.06 3.21
CA LEU A 231 21.39 -20.97 2.51
C LEU A 231 20.36 -21.46 1.49
N GLY A 232 20.69 -22.48 0.69
CA GLY A 232 19.78 -23.04 -0.32
C GLY A 232 18.52 -23.65 0.31
N MET A 233 18.68 -24.30 1.47
CA MET A 233 17.57 -24.89 2.21
C MET A 233 16.68 -23.82 2.83
N ARG A 234 17.25 -22.73 3.38
CA ARG A 234 16.45 -21.60 3.87
C ARG A 234 15.61 -20.99 2.75
N LEU A 235 16.17 -20.79 1.56
CA LEU A 235 15.41 -20.30 0.40
C LEU A 235 14.27 -21.24 0.03
N ALA A 236 14.53 -22.55 -0.02
CA ALA A 236 13.51 -23.55 -0.32
C ALA A 236 12.41 -23.63 0.74
N LEU A 237 12.73 -23.39 2.01
CA LEU A 237 11.77 -23.34 3.12
C LEU A 237 10.98 -22.03 3.15
N HIS A 238 11.62 -20.89 2.90
CA HIS A 238 11.00 -19.57 3.08
C HIS A 238 10.11 -19.17 1.91
N LEU A 239 10.50 -19.49 0.66
CA LEU A 239 9.80 -19.05 -0.55
C LEU A 239 8.33 -19.54 -0.61
N PRO A 240 8.02 -20.82 -0.31
CA PRO A 240 6.63 -21.31 -0.32
C PRO A 240 5.75 -20.67 0.76
N PHE A 241 6.33 -20.09 1.81
CA PHE A 241 5.59 -19.47 2.91
C PHE A 241 5.24 -17.99 2.66
N ILE A 242 5.73 -17.38 1.57
CA ILE A 242 5.41 -15.98 1.22
C ILE A 242 3.89 -15.72 1.16
N PRO A 243 3.05 -16.57 0.50
CA PRO A 243 1.61 -16.35 0.47
C PRO A 243 0.96 -16.41 1.86
N VAL A 244 1.46 -17.27 2.75
CA VAL A 244 0.98 -17.39 4.13
C VAL A 244 1.31 -16.12 4.91
N ILE A 245 2.55 -15.63 4.80
CA ILE A 245 2.99 -14.37 5.43
C ILE A 245 2.14 -13.20 4.94
N ALA A 246 1.91 -13.10 3.64
CA ALA A 246 1.06 -12.06 3.05
C ALA A 246 -0.38 -12.15 3.58
N GLY A 247 -0.95 -13.36 3.65
CA GLY A 247 -2.28 -13.58 4.19
C GLY A 247 -2.41 -13.19 5.66
N VAL A 248 -1.47 -13.62 6.51
CA VAL A 248 -1.42 -13.25 7.93
C VAL A 248 -1.26 -11.74 8.10
N SER A 249 -0.37 -11.12 7.34
CA SER A 249 -0.13 -9.66 7.38
C SER A 249 -1.38 -8.87 6.99
N TYR A 250 -2.16 -9.38 6.03
CA TYR A 250 -3.42 -8.79 5.63
C TYR A 250 -4.48 -8.87 6.75
N GLU A 251 -4.54 -9.99 7.46
CA GLU A 251 -5.41 -10.11 8.62
C GLU A 251 -5.01 -9.15 9.74
N LEU A 252 -3.70 -9.01 9.98
CA LEU A 252 -3.17 -8.10 11.00
C LEU A 252 -3.51 -6.63 10.69
N ILE A 253 -3.33 -6.16 9.45
CA ILE A 253 -3.68 -4.77 9.09
C ILE A 253 -5.20 -4.54 9.13
N LYS A 254 -6.01 -5.53 8.73
CA LYS A 254 -7.47 -5.42 8.81
C LYS A 254 -7.93 -5.37 10.27
N LEU A 255 -7.32 -6.18 11.13
CA LEU A 255 -7.58 -6.21 12.56
C LEU A 255 -7.16 -4.90 13.23
N SER A 256 -5.98 -4.38 12.89
CA SER A 256 -5.46 -3.14 13.46
C SER A 256 -6.33 -1.94 13.09
N GLY A 257 -6.80 -1.86 11.85
CA GLY A 257 -7.75 -0.83 11.43
C GLY A 257 -9.11 -0.96 12.12
N LYS A 258 -9.65 -2.19 12.26
CA LYS A 258 -10.94 -2.42 12.93
C LYS A 258 -10.91 -2.05 14.42
N TYR A 259 -9.81 -2.34 15.10
CA TYR A 259 -9.66 -2.13 16.53
C TYR A 259 -8.79 -0.92 16.87
N TYR A 260 -8.70 0.07 15.99
CA TYR A 260 -7.83 1.24 16.15
C TYR A 260 -8.02 1.95 17.51
N GLN A 261 -9.24 1.97 18.04
CA GLN A 261 -9.57 2.57 19.33
C GLN A 261 -8.77 1.96 20.50
N PHE A 262 -8.47 0.66 20.43
CA PHE A 262 -7.81 -0.07 21.50
C PHE A 262 -6.30 0.26 21.55
N PRO A 263 -5.74 0.65 22.72
CA PRO A 263 -4.34 1.06 22.83
C PRO A 263 -3.34 0.02 22.32
N LEU A 264 -3.60 -1.26 22.56
CA LEU A 264 -2.73 -2.34 22.10
C LEU A 264 -2.70 -2.45 20.56
N ALA A 265 -3.83 -2.24 19.88
CA ALA A 265 -3.89 -2.23 18.43
C ALA A 265 -3.07 -1.06 17.84
N ARG A 266 -3.03 0.09 18.52
CA ARG A 266 -2.23 1.26 18.11
C ARG A 266 -0.74 0.99 18.08
N ILE A 267 -0.23 0.23 19.05
CA ILE A 267 1.19 -0.14 19.10
C ILE A 267 1.62 -0.88 17.82
N PHE A 268 0.78 -1.81 17.34
CA PHE A 268 1.05 -2.56 16.11
C PHE A 268 0.98 -1.72 14.83
N MET A 269 0.33 -0.55 14.85
CA MET A 269 0.23 0.34 13.69
C MET A 269 1.38 1.33 13.57
N TYR A 270 2.03 1.71 14.69
CA TYR A 270 3.11 2.70 14.66
C TYR A 270 4.23 2.41 13.67
N PRO A 271 4.74 1.17 13.52
CA PRO A 271 5.76 0.88 12.52
C PRO A 271 5.30 1.27 11.10
N GLY A 272 4.04 0.98 10.78
CA GLY A 272 3.42 1.35 9.51
C GLY A 272 3.25 2.86 9.33
N LEU A 273 2.87 3.59 10.38
CA LEU A 273 2.73 5.05 10.35
C LEU A 273 4.10 5.75 10.26
N TRP A 274 5.15 5.20 10.87
CA TRP A 274 6.51 5.72 10.74
C TRP A 274 7.02 5.57 9.30
N LEU A 275 6.74 4.44 8.65
CA LEU A 275 7.09 4.26 7.24
C LEU A 275 6.42 5.33 6.36
N GLN A 276 5.18 5.69 6.67
CA GLN A 276 4.45 6.74 5.94
C GLN A 276 5.06 8.13 6.09
N LYS A 277 5.83 8.42 7.14
CA LYS A 277 6.60 9.69 7.22
C LYS A 277 7.64 9.81 6.10
N ILE A 278 8.08 8.67 5.56
CA ILE A 278 8.99 8.60 4.42
C ILE A 278 8.18 8.60 3.12
N THR A 279 7.18 7.73 3.01
CA THR A 279 6.44 7.42 1.77
C THR A 279 5.23 8.32 1.48
N THR A 280 4.97 9.31 2.33
CA THR A 280 3.98 10.37 2.11
C THR A 280 4.66 11.72 2.30
N LYS A 281 4.23 12.72 1.52
CA LYS A 281 4.66 14.12 1.62
C LYS A 281 3.45 15.03 1.51
N LYS A 282 3.57 16.25 2.03
CA LYS A 282 2.49 17.24 1.95
C LYS A 282 2.20 17.58 0.48
N PRO A 283 0.97 17.36 -0.01
CA PRO A 283 0.58 17.72 -1.37
C PRO A 283 0.33 19.22 -1.52
N ASP A 284 0.30 19.66 -2.77
CA ASP A 284 -0.29 20.95 -3.14
C ASP A 284 -1.81 20.81 -3.45
N GLU A 285 -2.50 21.96 -3.61
CA GLU A 285 -3.93 21.97 -3.93
C GLU A 285 -4.25 21.29 -5.26
N LYS A 286 -3.35 21.39 -6.26
CA LYS A 286 -3.55 20.78 -7.58
C LYS A 286 -3.53 19.26 -7.49
N GLN A 287 -2.73 18.68 -6.62
CA GLN A 287 -2.70 17.24 -6.36
C GLN A 287 -3.96 16.79 -5.61
N LEU A 288 -4.46 17.60 -4.68
CA LEU A 288 -5.72 17.35 -3.98
C LEU A 288 -6.93 17.39 -4.90
N GLU A 289 -6.96 18.31 -5.87
CA GLU A 289 -7.99 18.34 -6.92
C GLU A 289 -8.06 17.00 -7.68
N VAL A 290 -6.91 16.43 -8.03
CA VAL A 290 -6.83 15.13 -8.74
C VAL A 290 -7.32 14.00 -7.86
N ALA A 291 -6.89 13.94 -6.60
CA ALA A 291 -7.33 12.93 -5.64
C ALA A 291 -8.86 12.98 -5.41
N ILE A 292 -9.41 14.19 -5.28
CA ILE A 292 -10.85 14.43 -5.12
C ILE A 292 -11.62 14.06 -6.39
N ALA A 293 -11.09 14.39 -7.58
CA ALA A 293 -11.69 14.02 -8.85
C ALA A 293 -11.78 12.49 -8.99
N ALA A 294 -10.70 11.76 -8.68
CA ALA A 294 -10.70 10.30 -8.63
C ALA A 294 -11.73 9.77 -7.63
N LEU A 295 -11.81 10.37 -6.43
CA LEU A 295 -12.73 9.92 -5.39
C LEU A 295 -14.19 10.09 -5.80
N LYS A 296 -14.56 11.28 -6.30
CA LYS A 296 -15.92 11.55 -6.79
C LYS A 296 -16.28 10.62 -7.95
N ALA A 297 -15.37 10.39 -8.88
CA ALA A 297 -15.59 9.49 -10.00
C ALA A 297 -15.74 8.02 -9.58
N ALA A 298 -14.99 7.56 -8.57
CA ALA A 298 -15.14 6.21 -8.02
C ALA A 298 -16.47 6.04 -7.26
N LEU A 299 -16.94 7.06 -6.55
CA LEU A 299 -18.24 7.05 -5.88
C LEU A 299 -19.41 7.07 -6.88
N GLY A 300 -19.26 7.80 -7.98
CA GLY A 300 -20.35 8.04 -8.93
C GLY A 300 -21.35 9.10 -8.44
N GLU A 301 -22.17 9.61 -9.35
CA GLU A 301 -23.04 10.76 -9.09
C GLU A 301 -24.05 10.51 -7.98
N ASP A 302 -24.67 9.33 -7.95
CA ASP A 302 -25.68 8.98 -6.94
C ASP A 302 -25.12 8.98 -5.52
N LEU A 303 -23.96 8.34 -5.31
CA LEU A 303 -23.34 8.29 -3.99
C LEU A 303 -22.79 9.67 -3.59
N VAL A 304 -22.27 10.46 -4.54
CA VAL A 304 -21.88 11.85 -4.25
C VAL A 304 -23.08 12.70 -3.84
N ARG A 305 -24.25 12.51 -4.48
CA ARG A 305 -25.49 13.17 -4.07
C ARG A 305 -25.92 12.75 -2.67
N GLU A 306 -25.97 11.44 -2.40
CA GLU A 306 -26.30 10.92 -1.07
C GLU A 306 -25.32 11.39 0.01
N TYR A 307 -24.04 11.57 -0.35
CA TYR A 307 -23.00 12.11 0.52
C TYR A 307 -23.29 13.57 0.89
N ASN A 308 -23.58 14.40 -0.11
CA ASN A 308 -23.93 15.80 0.10
C ASN A 308 -25.23 15.98 0.90
N GLU A 309 -26.17 15.03 0.78
CA GLU A 309 -27.39 14.95 1.58
C GLU A 309 -27.17 14.36 2.99
N GLY A 310 -25.94 13.97 3.34
CA GLY A 310 -25.58 13.41 4.65
C GLY A 310 -26.13 12.00 4.92
N ARG A 311 -26.52 11.25 3.88
CA ARG A 311 -27.09 9.90 3.98
C ARG A 311 -26.04 8.80 4.05
N ILE A 312 -24.85 9.05 3.49
CA ILE A 312 -23.69 8.14 3.55
C ILE A 312 -22.48 8.81 4.20
N SER A 313 -21.58 8.00 4.75
CA SER A 313 -20.27 8.45 5.26
C SER A 313 -19.19 7.40 5.07
N GLY A 314 -17.93 7.78 5.22
CA GLY A 314 -16.81 6.83 5.30
C GLY A 314 -16.96 5.84 6.48
N SER A 315 -16.30 4.68 6.36
CA SER A 315 -16.33 3.61 7.37
C SER A 315 -15.49 3.85 8.63
N MET A 316 -14.76 4.97 8.69
CA MET A 316 -14.11 5.52 9.88
C MET A 316 -14.41 7.02 9.94
N SER A 317 -14.46 7.60 11.14
CA SER A 317 -14.56 9.06 11.32
C SER A 317 -13.34 9.59 12.07
N VAL A 318 -12.90 10.81 11.76
CA VAL A 318 -11.67 11.40 12.32
C VAL A 318 -11.78 11.63 13.83
N HIS A 319 -12.99 11.75 14.38
CA HIS A 319 -13.23 11.81 15.83
C HIS A 319 -12.78 10.56 16.59
N GLU A 320 -12.74 9.41 15.92
CA GLU A 320 -12.22 8.16 16.46
C GLU A 320 -10.67 8.07 16.36
N CYS A 321 -10.06 8.80 15.43
CA CYS A 321 -8.60 8.76 15.20
C CYS A 321 -7.83 9.84 15.98
N ARG A 322 -8.52 10.84 16.56
CA ARG A 322 -7.91 11.96 17.28
C ARG A 322 -7.56 11.58 18.73
N VAL A 323 -6.56 10.72 18.89
CA VAL A 323 -5.76 10.66 20.13
C VAL A 323 -4.33 11.07 19.77
N GLU A 324 -3.99 12.29 20.21
CA GLU A 324 -2.64 12.85 20.35
C GLU A 324 -1.87 13.26 19.07
N THR A 325 -2.18 14.47 18.59
CA THR A 325 -1.13 15.41 18.12
C THR A 325 -1.27 16.77 18.82
N SER A 326 -1.60 16.74 20.11
CA SER A 326 -1.78 17.93 20.95
C SER A 326 -1.05 17.72 22.28
N SER A 327 0.28 17.69 22.22
CA SER A 327 1.19 18.02 23.34
C SER A 327 2.64 17.71 22.92
N ALA A 328 3.22 18.62 22.15
CA ALA A 328 4.66 18.85 22.12
C ALA A 328 4.83 20.25 21.52
N GLU A 329 4.65 21.24 22.39
CA GLU A 329 5.42 22.50 22.30
C GLU A 329 6.92 22.20 22.39
#